data_AF-A0A2S9WYW3-F1
#
_entry.id   AF-A0A2S9WYW3-F1
#
_cell.length_a   1.000
_cell.length_b   1.000
_cell.length_c   1.000
_cell.angle_alpha   90.00
_cell.angle_beta   90.00
_cell.angle_gamma   90.00
#
_symmetry.space_group_name_H-M   'P 1'
#
loop_
_entity.id
_entity.type
_entity.pdbx_description
1 polymer ?
#
loop_
_entity_poly.entity_id
_entity_poly.type
_entity_poly.pdbx_seq_one_letter_code
_entity_poly.pdbx_strand_id
1 'polypeptide(L)'
;MTKYPKEFRAEAVKLVLEQGLTLNEASSKLGIPAGTLATWVSAAKSGGDKPAPGARTVPELETEIAKLRKELAEARMERDIIKKAAAYFAQASLPGTRG
;
A
#
# COMPACT_ATOMS: atom_id res chain seq x y z
N MET A 1 13.68 -10.73 8.16
CA MET A 1 12.48 -11.60 8.29
C MET A 1 11.86 -11.32 9.65
N THR A 2 10.73 -10.60 9.70
CA THR A 2 10.05 -10.33 10.98
C THR A 2 9.50 -11.65 11.52
N LYS A 3 9.82 -11.99 12.76
CA LYS A 3 9.52 -13.28 13.41
C LYS A 3 8.02 -13.61 13.52
N TYR A 4 7.15 -12.60 13.34
CA TYR A 4 5.69 -12.75 13.38
C TYR A 4 5.02 -11.93 12.25
N PRO A 5 4.00 -12.48 11.56
CA PRO A 5 3.19 -11.75 10.59
C PRO A 5 2.44 -10.56 11.21
N LYS A 6 2.10 -9.56 10.40
CA LYS A 6 1.38 -8.36 10.88
C LYS A 6 -0.03 -8.71 11.35
N GLU A 7 -0.67 -9.62 10.65
CA GLU A 7 -2.00 -10.15 10.92
C GLU A 7 -2.03 -10.85 12.28
N PHE A 8 -1.01 -11.67 12.55
CA PHE A 8 -0.85 -12.36 13.83
C PHE A 8 -0.66 -11.38 15.00
N ARG A 9 0.16 -10.33 14.81
CA ARG A 9 0.31 -9.26 15.80
C ARG A 9 -1.01 -8.53 16.06
N ALA A 10 -1.78 -8.23 15.00
CA ALA A 10 -3.06 -7.54 15.13
C ALA A 10 -4.08 -8.38 15.91
N GLU A 11 -4.17 -9.68 15.60
CA GLU A 11 -5.04 -10.62 16.31
C GLU A 11 -4.64 -10.77 17.78
N ALA A 12 -3.34 -10.85 18.06
CA ALA A 12 -2.82 -10.94 19.43
C ALA A 12 -3.19 -9.71 20.28
N VAL A 13 -3.10 -8.52 19.70
CA VAL A 13 -3.51 -7.27 20.34
C VAL A 13 -5.03 -7.24 20.57
N LYS A 14 -5.82 -7.73 19.61
CA LYS A 14 -7.28 -7.81 19.68
C LYS A 14 -7.76 -8.65 20.88
N LEU A 15 -7.11 -9.78 21.15
CA LEU A 15 -7.42 -10.63 22.30
C LEU A 15 -7.32 -9.86 23.63
N VAL A 16 -6.36 -8.95 23.76
CA VAL A 16 -6.13 -8.20 25.00
C VAL A 16 -7.02 -6.95 25.07
N LEU A 17 -7.13 -6.19 23.97
CA LEU A 17 -7.83 -4.91 23.96
C LEU A 17 -9.35 -5.04 23.81
N GLU A 18 -9.82 -5.98 23.00
CA GLU A 18 -11.24 -6.13 22.70
C GLU A 18 -11.89 -7.26 23.51
N GLN A 19 -11.20 -8.39 23.67
CA GLN A 19 -11.73 -9.55 24.41
C GLN A 19 -11.41 -9.50 25.91
N GLY A 20 -10.61 -8.51 26.36
CA GLY A 20 -10.33 -8.27 27.76
C GLY A 20 -9.43 -9.32 28.44
N LEU A 21 -8.74 -10.18 27.67
CA LEU A 21 -7.81 -11.15 28.24
C LEU A 21 -6.61 -10.44 28.88
N THR A 22 -6.09 -11.01 29.95
CA THR A 22 -4.82 -10.57 30.50
C THR A 22 -3.66 -10.91 29.56
N LEU A 23 -2.54 -10.18 29.68
CA LEU A 23 -1.35 -10.44 28.87
C LEU A 23 -0.83 -11.88 29.03
N ASN A 24 -0.96 -12.47 30.23
CA ASN A 24 -0.50 -13.83 30.51
C ASN A 24 -1.40 -14.89 29.87
N GLU A 25 -2.72 -14.71 29.91
CA GLU A 25 -3.68 -15.62 29.28
C GLU A 25 -3.53 -15.59 27.76
N ALA A 26 -3.47 -14.39 27.17
CA ALA A 26 -3.27 -14.23 25.74
C ALA A 26 -1.89 -14.75 25.29
N SER A 27 -0.83 -14.52 26.07
CA SER A 27 0.52 -15.06 25.84
C SER A 27 0.52 -16.59 25.83
N SER A 28 -0.13 -17.21 26.81
CA SER A 28 -0.22 -18.68 26.92
C SER A 28 -1.01 -19.28 25.76
N LYS A 29 -2.12 -18.64 25.37
CA LYS A 29 -2.98 -19.09 24.26
C LYS A 29 -2.28 -19.00 22.90
N LEU A 30 -1.46 -17.97 22.70
CA LEU A 30 -0.75 -17.72 21.44
C LEU A 30 0.64 -18.36 21.38
N GLY A 31 1.15 -18.89 22.49
CA GLY A 31 2.50 -19.47 22.58
C GLY A 31 3.61 -18.44 22.36
N ILE A 32 3.38 -17.17 22.69
CA ILE A 32 4.38 -16.09 22.53
C ILE A 32 4.80 -15.52 23.88
N PRO A 33 6.00 -14.94 24.02
CA PRO A 33 6.42 -14.29 25.25
C PRO A 33 5.51 -13.12 25.63
N ALA A 34 5.06 -13.06 26.89
CA ALA A 34 4.20 -11.99 27.39
C ALA A 34 4.81 -10.59 27.22
N GLY A 35 6.15 -10.47 27.34
CA GLY A 35 6.85 -9.21 27.08
C GLY A 35 6.70 -8.71 25.64
N THR A 36 6.74 -9.62 24.65
CA THR A 36 6.51 -9.28 23.24
C THR A 36 5.08 -8.80 23.02
N LEU A 37 4.11 -9.50 23.60
CA LEU A 37 2.70 -9.12 23.53
C LEU A 37 2.45 -7.75 24.20
N ALA A 38 3.07 -7.50 25.35
CA ALA A 38 2.98 -6.23 26.06
C ALA A 38 3.48 -5.06 25.20
N THR A 39 4.60 -5.23 24.49
CA THR A 39 5.12 -4.22 23.54
C THR A 39 4.10 -3.92 22.44
N TRP A 40 3.47 -4.96 21.87
CA TRP A 40 2.48 -4.78 20.80
C TRP A 40 1.21 -4.09 21.29
N VAL A 41 0.71 -4.47 22.47
CA VAL A 41 -0.47 -3.84 23.09
C VAL A 41 -0.18 -2.39 23.45
N SER A 42 1.02 -2.08 23.98
CA SER A 42 1.45 -0.72 24.27
C SER A 42 1.52 0.14 23.01
N ALA A 43 2.12 -0.37 21.94
CA ALA A 43 2.17 0.30 20.63
C ALA A 43 0.76 0.55 20.08
N ALA A 44 -0.14 -0.42 20.20
CA ALA A 44 -1.53 -0.26 19.77
C ALA A 44 -2.29 0.80 20.59
N LYS A 45 -2.15 0.79 21.92
CA LYS A 45 -2.76 1.79 22.82
C LYS A 45 -2.24 3.21 22.59
N SER A 46 -0.99 3.36 22.16
CA SER A 46 -0.34 4.66 21.89
C SER A 46 -0.60 5.21 20.48
N GLY A 47 -1.51 4.60 19.73
CA GLY A 47 -1.95 5.06 18.40
C GLY A 47 -1.50 4.19 17.23
N GLY A 48 -1.22 2.90 17.47
CA GLY A 48 -0.74 1.96 16.45
C GLY A 48 0.76 2.06 16.21
N ASP A 49 1.29 1.22 15.30
CA ASP A 49 2.61 1.42 14.69
C ASP A 49 2.60 2.84 14.09
N LYS A 50 2.96 3.84 14.88
CA LYS A 50 3.23 5.17 14.36
C LYS A 50 4.28 4.95 13.29
N PRO A 51 4.02 5.39 12.05
CA PRO A 51 5.05 5.38 11.03
C PRO A 51 6.30 5.97 11.68
N ALA A 52 7.45 5.31 11.51
CA ALA A 52 8.72 5.85 12.00
C ALA A 52 8.80 7.34 11.61
N PRO A 53 9.39 8.22 12.42
CA PRO A 53 9.46 9.65 12.08
C PRO A 53 9.94 9.83 10.63
N GLY A 54 9.07 10.36 9.76
CA GLY A 54 9.32 10.49 8.31
C GLY A 54 8.66 9.44 7.39
N ALA A 55 7.96 8.44 7.91
CA ALA A 55 7.19 7.50 7.09
C ALA A 55 5.81 8.08 6.73
N ARG A 56 5.52 8.09 5.42
CA ARG A 56 4.26 8.60 4.86
C ARG A 56 3.07 7.80 5.35
N THR A 57 1.97 8.48 5.63
CA THR A 57 0.73 7.84 6.08
C THR A 57 0.05 7.10 4.92
N VAL A 58 -0.82 6.11 5.23
CA VAL A 58 -1.58 5.39 4.19
C VAL A 58 -2.40 6.35 3.30
N PRO A 59 -3.12 7.34 3.86
CA PRO A 59 -3.84 8.33 3.05
C PRO A 59 -2.92 9.15 2.11
N GLU A 60 -1.72 9.54 2.58
CA GLU A 60 -0.74 10.25 1.73
C GLU A 60 -0.23 9.38 0.58
N LEU A 61 -0.08 8.07 0.80
CA LEU A 61 0.31 7.15 -0.26
C LEU A 61 -0.84 6.95 -1.26
N GLU A 62 -2.08 6.88 -0.79
CA GLU A 62 -3.26 6.74 -1.66
C GLU A 62 -3.46 7.97 -2.56
N THR A 63 -3.29 9.18 -2.02
CA THR A 63 -3.38 10.42 -2.80
C THR A 63 -2.27 10.51 -3.86
N GLU A 64 -1.04 10.15 -3.50
CA GLU A 64 0.09 10.12 -4.43
C GLU A 64 -0.15 9.07 -5.54
N ILE A 65 -0.65 7.88 -5.20
CA ILE A 65 -1.02 6.85 -6.19
C ILE A 65 -2.09 7.37 -7.15
N ALA A 66 -3.12 8.06 -6.64
CA ALA A 66 -4.18 8.60 -7.48
C ALA A 66 -3.64 9.66 -8.46
N LYS A 67 -2.76 10.55 -7.98
CA LYS A 67 -2.09 11.57 -8.80
C LYS A 67 -1.21 10.93 -9.87
N LEU A 68 -0.35 9.99 -9.50
CA LEU A 68 0.53 9.29 -10.43
C LEU A 68 -0.26 8.51 -11.50
N ARG A 69 -1.38 7.89 -11.13
CA ARG A 69 -2.26 7.22 -12.11
C ARG A 69 -2.86 8.19 -13.12
N LYS A 70 -3.23 9.39 -12.68
CA LYS A 70 -3.74 10.44 -13.57
C LYS A 70 -2.66 10.91 -14.55
N GLU A 71 -1.48 11.27 -14.06
CA GLU A 71 -0.36 11.71 -14.90
C GLU A 71 0.05 10.63 -15.90
N LEU A 72 0.08 9.36 -15.48
CA LEU A 72 0.38 8.22 -16.35
C LEU A 72 -0.69 8.06 -17.45
N ALA A 73 -1.95 8.28 -17.14
CA ALA A 73 -3.04 8.19 -18.12
C ALA A 73 -2.92 9.31 -19.16
N GLU A 74 -2.65 10.55 -18.73
CA GLU A 74 -2.44 11.71 -19.60
C GLU A 74 -1.24 11.48 -20.54
N ALA A 75 -0.08 11.09 -20.00
CA ALA A 75 1.12 10.83 -20.79
C ALA A 75 0.92 9.71 -21.82
N ARG A 76 0.16 8.65 -21.48
CA ARG A 76 -0.18 7.57 -22.41
C ARG A 76 -1.07 8.08 -23.55
N MET A 77 -2.06 8.92 -23.24
CA MET A 77 -2.96 9.50 -24.23
C MET A 77 -2.21 10.39 -25.23
N GLU A 78 -1.35 11.28 -24.74
CA GLU A 78 -0.51 12.15 -25.58
C GLU A 78 0.37 11.33 -26.53
N ARG A 79 1.05 10.30 -25.99
CA ARG A 79 1.87 9.39 -26.79
C ARG A 79 1.06 8.69 -27.87
N ASP A 80 -0.17 8.28 -27.56
CA ASP A 80 -1.05 7.61 -28.52
C ASP A 80 -1.52 8.55 -29.64
N ILE A 81 -1.82 9.80 -29.31
CA ILE A 81 -2.19 10.82 -30.30
C ILE A 81 -1.01 11.06 -31.25
N ILE A 82 0.20 11.27 -30.72
CA ILE A 82 1.41 11.49 -31.53
C ILE A 82 1.67 10.30 -32.45
N LYS A 83 1.58 9.07 -31.93
CA LYS A 83 1.76 7.86 -32.75
C LYS A 83 0.72 7.73 -33.85
N LYS A 84 -0.54 8.02 -33.56
CA LYS A 84 -1.61 8.01 -34.58
C LYS A 84 -1.38 9.06 -35.66
N ALA A 85 -0.98 10.27 -35.27
CA ALA A 85 -0.64 11.33 -36.22
C ALA A 85 0.54 10.92 -37.11
N ALA A 86 1.63 10.43 -36.53
CA ALA A 86 2.79 9.95 -37.28
C ALA A 86 2.42 8.83 -38.27
N ALA A 87 1.59 7.86 -37.85
CA ALA A 87 1.11 6.80 -38.73
C ALA A 87 0.27 7.33 -39.88
N TYR A 88 -0.64 8.29 -39.62
CA TYR A 88 -1.46 8.93 -40.64
C TYR A 88 -0.60 9.65 -41.69
N PHE A 89 0.38 10.45 -41.25
CA PHE A 89 1.28 11.16 -42.18
C PHE A 89 2.18 10.21 -42.98
N ALA A 90 2.65 9.12 -42.37
CA ALA A 90 3.44 8.10 -43.08
C ALA A 90 2.60 7.42 -44.18
N GLN A 91 1.33 7.10 -43.91
CA GLN A 91 0.41 6.51 -44.90
C GLN A 91 0.13 7.48 -46.05
N ALA A 92 -0.07 8.76 -45.77
CA ALA A 92 -0.32 9.79 -46.79
C ALA A 92 0.90 10.09 -47.69
N SER A 93 2.10 9.69 -47.26
CA SER A 93 3.35 9.93 -47.99
C SER A 93 3.74 8.79 -48.95
N LEU A 94 2.97 7.69 -49.00
CA LEU A 94 3.23 6.59 -49.91
C LEU A 94 2.78 6.97 -51.35
N PRO A 95 3.65 6.85 -52.37
CA PRO A 95 3.29 7.19 -53.75
C PRO A 95 2.40 6.09 -54.32
N GLY A 96 1.09 6.36 -54.44
CA GLY A 96 0.17 5.38 -55.02
C GLY A 96 -1.32 5.69 -54.88
N THR A 97 -1.76 6.92 -55.13
CA THR A 97 -3.20 7.19 -55.38
C THR A 97 -3.35 8.39 -56.32
N ARG A 98 -2.92 8.20 -57.57
CA ARG A 98 -3.52 8.86 -58.74
C ARG A 98 -3.98 7.75 -59.66
N GLY A 99 -5.29 7.56 -59.71
CA GLY A 99 -6.04 6.78 -60.69
C GLY A 99 -7.34 7.50 -60.91
#